data_AF-A0A838YRB4-F1
#
_entry.id   AF-A0A838YRB4-F1
#
_cell.length_a   1.000
_cell.length_b   1.000
_cell.length_c   1.000
_cell.angle_alpha   90.00
_cell.angle_beta   90.00
_cell.angle_gamma   90.00
#
_symmetry.space_group_name_H-M   'P 1'
#
loop_
_entity.id
_entity.type
_entity.pdbx_description
1 polymer ?
#
loop_
_entity_poly.entity_id
_entity_poly.type
_entity_poly.pdbx_seq_one_letter_code
_entity_poly.pdbx_strand_id
1 'polypeptide(L)'
;MKKTVIGITVVGKDREGIVAAFTNFAFSKHGNIEKVNQNVIKGLFGMYLEISFSKTVDVKRFDAEIQSLAKKEKMDVSTHHETNSQKNIAVFVTKEQLCLKTIIDNAKSLKGKISVIIGSEKTLIPLARKAKIPFVVVQEKDQQKAEEKIIEICKKYEIDLISLARYMRILSPNFVWRYPNRIINIHPSILPAFPGALAYAQAYERGTKIVGVTSHYVTENLDQGPIIFQDSFKVDPNDTLEKIKTKGQRLEADTLLKAMKMHLENKLEVRWRKVHIKSK
;
A
#
# COMPACT_ATOMS: atom_id res chain seq x y z
N MET A 1 2.49 28.80 10.71
CA MET A 1 3.66 27.91 10.57
C MET A 1 3.19 26.56 10.04
N LYS A 2 3.93 25.93 9.13
CA LYS A 2 3.58 24.61 8.58
C LYS A 2 3.70 23.58 9.71
N LYS A 3 2.62 22.87 10.04
CA LYS A 3 2.66 21.78 11.04
C LYS A 3 3.60 20.67 10.54
N THR A 4 4.48 20.19 11.39
CA THR A 4 5.24 18.95 11.11
C THR A 4 4.35 17.77 11.48
N VAL A 5 4.22 16.80 10.57
CA VAL A 5 3.45 15.58 10.80
C VAL A 5 4.38 14.37 10.74
N ILE A 6 4.30 13.51 11.75
CA ILE A 6 5.07 12.27 11.85
C ILE A 6 4.08 11.11 11.98
N GLY A 7 4.16 10.17 11.05
CA GLY A 7 3.50 8.87 11.15
C GLY A 7 4.34 7.90 11.95
N ILE A 8 3.74 7.15 12.86
CA ILE A 8 4.40 6.13 13.66
C ILE A 8 3.64 4.83 13.48
N THR A 9 4.36 3.78 13.13
CA THR A 9 3.83 2.44 12.99
C THR A 9 4.45 1.55 14.06
N VAL A 10 3.63 0.81 14.78
CA VAL A 10 4.03 -0.10 15.86
C VAL A 10 3.47 -1.48 15.54
N VAL A 11 4.34 -2.48 15.44
CA VAL A 11 3.96 -3.87 15.14
C VAL A 11 4.70 -4.82 16.07
N GLY A 12 4.00 -5.81 16.62
CA GLY A 12 4.62 -6.79 17.52
C GLY A 12 3.62 -7.73 18.17
N LYS A 13 4.09 -8.53 19.11
CA LYS A 13 3.21 -9.40 19.91
C LYS A 13 2.35 -8.55 20.83
N ASP A 14 1.06 -8.85 20.87
CA ASP A 14 0.12 -8.12 21.72
C ASP A 14 0.38 -8.31 23.21
N ARG A 15 0.16 -7.23 23.97
CA ARG A 15 0.20 -7.18 25.43
C ARG A 15 -0.34 -5.84 25.95
N GLU A 16 -0.67 -5.82 27.23
CA GLU A 16 -1.09 -4.61 27.93
C GLU A 16 -0.04 -3.49 27.87
N GLY A 17 -0.54 -2.24 27.87
CA GLY A 17 0.27 -1.02 27.98
C GLY A 17 0.86 -0.48 26.67
N ILE A 18 0.80 -1.20 25.55
CA ILE A 18 1.40 -0.75 24.27
C ILE A 18 0.81 0.60 23.83
N VAL A 19 -0.52 0.71 23.75
CA VAL A 19 -1.19 1.95 23.32
C VAL A 19 -0.77 3.11 24.23
N ALA A 20 -0.90 2.93 25.56
CA ALA A 20 -0.53 3.94 26.54
C ALA A 20 0.94 4.39 26.41
N ALA A 21 1.87 3.46 26.19
CA ALA A 21 3.29 3.77 26.06
C ALA A 21 3.56 4.72 24.88
N PHE A 22 3.00 4.43 23.70
CA PHE A 22 3.25 5.23 22.50
C PHE A 22 2.43 6.52 22.45
N THR A 23 1.21 6.54 22.99
CA THR A 23 0.44 7.80 23.10
C THR A 23 1.04 8.73 24.14
N ASN A 24 1.51 8.22 25.27
CA ASN A 24 2.23 9.00 26.27
C ASN A 24 3.57 9.51 25.74
N PHE A 25 4.26 8.72 24.91
CA PHE A 25 5.45 9.19 24.21
C PHE A 25 5.13 10.40 23.32
N ALA A 26 4.09 10.31 22.49
CA ALA A 26 3.66 11.43 21.65
C ALA A 26 3.35 12.69 22.46
N PHE A 27 2.60 12.54 23.56
CA PHE A 27 2.29 13.62 24.49
C PHE A 27 3.56 14.22 25.14
N SER A 28 4.51 13.38 25.56
CA SER A 28 5.78 13.81 26.18
C SER A 28 6.65 14.64 25.23
N LYS A 29 6.43 14.51 23.91
CA LYS A 29 7.08 15.32 22.87
C LYS A 29 6.26 16.54 22.46
N HIS A 30 5.20 16.86 23.20
CA HIS A 30 4.25 17.94 22.91
C HIS A 30 3.57 17.79 21.54
N GLY A 31 3.37 16.54 21.08
CA GLY A 31 2.64 16.22 19.87
C GLY A 31 1.13 16.09 20.11
N ASN A 32 0.33 16.49 19.13
CA ASN A 32 -1.11 16.21 19.08
C ASN A 32 -1.36 14.98 18.21
N ILE A 33 -2.16 14.03 18.68
CA ILE A 33 -2.55 12.86 17.89
C ILE A 33 -3.69 13.27 16.95
N GLU A 34 -3.41 13.30 15.65
CA GLU A 34 -4.39 13.61 14.59
C GLU A 34 -5.16 12.36 14.16
N LYS A 35 -4.49 11.21 14.13
CA LYS A 35 -5.10 9.91 13.79
C LYS A 35 -4.52 8.82 14.67
N VAL A 36 -5.39 7.91 15.09
CA VAL A 36 -5.03 6.66 15.73
C VAL A 36 -5.84 5.54 15.12
N ASN A 37 -5.17 4.46 14.73
CA ASN A 37 -5.80 3.20 14.36
C ASN A 37 -5.02 2.07 15.01
N GLN A 38 -5.71 1.08 15.55
CA GLN A 38 -5.10 -0.09 16.16
C GLN A 38 -5.98 -1.32 15.94
N ASN A 39 -5.36 -2.49 15.85
CA ASN A 39 -6.06 -3.76 15.83
C ASN A 39 -5.17 -4.88 16.38
N VAL A 40 -5.81 -5.91 16.93
CA VAL A 40 -5.15 -7.15 17.36
C VAL A 40 -5.72 -8.32 16.57
N ILE A 41 -4.86 -9.04 15.86
CA ILE A 41 -5.27 -10.16 15.01
C ILE A 41 -4.41 -11.36 15.36
N LYS A 42 -5.03 -12.39 15.96
CA LYS A 42 -4.35 -13.63 16.36
C LYS A 42 -3.08 -13.39 17.19
N GLY A 43 -3.14 -12.44 18.14
CA GLY A 43 -2.03 -12.10 19.03
C GLY A 43 -0.96 -11.18 18.41
N LEU A 44 -1.12 -10.76 17.15
CA LEU A 44 -0.33 -9.69 16.54
C LEU A 44 -1.02 -8.34 16.80
N PHE A 45 -0.32 -7.44 17.48
CA PHE A 45 -0.71 -6.05 17.63
C PHE A 45 -0.16 -5.20 16.49
N GLY A 46 -1.02 -4.37 15.91
CA GLY A 46 -0.64 -3.34 14.95
C GLY A 46 -1.29 -2.02 15.31
N MET A 47 -0.52 -0.93 15.25
CA MET A 47 -1.01 0.42 15.50
C MET A 47 -0.33 1.43 14.59
N TYR A 48 -1.10 2.40 14.13
CA TYR A 48 -0.64 3.58 13.43
C TYR A 48 -1.09 4.84 14.16
N LEU A 49 -0.15 5.76 14.39
CA LEU A 49 -0.38 7.09 14.92
C LEU A 49 0.06 8.12 13.88
N GLU A 50 -0.76 9.15 13.64
CA GLU A 50 -0.36 10.35 12.92
C GLU A 50 -0.32 11.49 13.95
N ILE A 51 0.86 12.07 14.16
CA ILE A 51 1.08 13.08 15.21
C ILE A 51 1.53 14.38 14.56
N SER A 52 0.86 15.48 14.91
CA SER A 52 1.25 16.81 14.49
C SER A 52 1.96 17.57 15.60
N PHE A 53 2.88 18.44 15.18
CA PHE A 53 3.63 19.31 16.07
C PHE A 53 3.46 20.76 15.65
N SER A 54 3.20 21.62 16.63
CA SER A 54 3.06 23.07 16.45
C SER A 54 4.42 23.78 16.31
N LYS A 55 5.50 23.14 16.75
CA LYS A 55 6.89 23.62 16.65
C LYS A 55 7.71 22.67 15.78
N THR A 56 8.86 23.14 15.31
CA THR A 56 9.85 22.30 14.61
C THR A 56 10.30 21.16 15.51
N VAL A 57 10.34 19.94 14.95
CA VAL A 57 10.81 18.73 15.63
C VAL A 57 12.18 18.36 15.09
N ASP A 58 13.12 18.06 15.99
CA ASP A 58 14.35 17.36 15.61
C ASP A 58 14.00 15.90 15.31
N VAL A 59 13.84 15.60 14.02
CA VAL A 59 13.46 14.27 13.52
C VAL A 59 14.47 13.20 13.93
N LYS A 60 15.77 13.50 13.92
CA LYS A 60 16.80 12.51 14.29
C LYS A 60 16.70 12.14 15.75
N ARG A 61 16.52 13.14 16.61
CA ARG A 61 16.32 12.92 18.04
C ARG A 61 15.01 12.18 18.32
N PHE A 62 13.93 12.56 17.65
CA PHE A 62 12.64 11.89 17.75
C PHE A 62 12.74 10.40 17.39
N ASP A 63 13.38 10.09 16.26
CA ASP A 63 13.60 8.73 15.78
C ASP A 63 14.48 7.94 16.77
N ALA A 64 15.55 8.53 17.30
CA ALA A 64 16.39 7.85 18.31
C ALA A 64 15.61 7.53 19.61
N GLU A 65 14.84 8.49 20.11
CA GLU A 65 14.07 8.34 21.34
C GLU A 65 12.94 7.32 21.20
N ILE A 66 12.23 7.30 20.07
CA ILE A 66 11.18 6.30 19.84
C ILE A 66 11.74 4.90 19.60
N GLN A 67 12.93 4.77 18.99
CA GLN A 67 13.60 3.47 18.89
C GLN A 67 14.03 2.94 20.25
N SER A 68 14.39 3.81 21.20
CA SER A 68 14.63 3.41 22.60
C SER A 68 13.36 2.85 23.24
N LEU A 69 12.22 3.54 23.05
CA LEU A 69 10.92 3.04 23.51
C LEU A 69 10.55 1.71 22.85
N ALA A 70 10.74 1.59 21.53
CA ALA A 70 10.48 0.36 20.78
C ALA A 70 11.21 -0.84 21.38
N LYS A 71 12.50 -0.68 21.71
CA LYS A 71 13.31 -1.71 22.37
C LYS A 71 12.78 -2.07 23.75
N LYS A 72 12.47 -1.08 24.59
CA LYS A 72 11.88 -1.28 25.91
C LYS A 72 10.56 -2.06 25.83
N GLU A 73 9.71 -1.67 24.87
CA GLU A 73 8.40 -2.25 24.69
C GLU A 73 8.44 -3.54 23.84
N LYS A 74 9.60 -3.98 23.34
CA LYS A 74 9.78 -5.14 22.46
C LYS A 74 8.88 -5.11 21.21
N MET A 75 8.72 -3.92 20.63
CA MET A 75 7.94 -3.67 19.42
C MET A 75 8.85 -3.31 18.26
N ASP A 76 8.47 -3.67 17.04
CA ASP A 76 9.08 -3.13 15.84
C ASP A 76 8.38 -1.82 15.46
N VAL A 77 9.15 -0.74 15.40
CA VAL A 77 8.61 0.61 15.21
C VAL A 77 9.30 1.27 14.01
N SER A 78 8.49 1.86 13.14
CA SER A 78 8.97 2.72 12.06
C SER A 78 8.28 4.06 12.10
N THR A 79 9.03 5.10 11.73
CA THR A 79 8.53 6.45 11.55
C THR A 79 8.46 6.79 10.08
N HIS A 80 7.47 7.60 9.71
CA HIS A 80 7.30 8.14 8.36
C HIS A 80 7.13 9.64 8.44
N HIS A 81 8.00 10.35 7.72
CA HIS A 81 8.03 11.81 7.71
C HIS A 81 7.61 12.30 6.32
N GLU A 82 6.76 13.31 6.25
CA GLU A 82 6.39 13.97 4.98
C GLU A 82 7.53 14.84 4.39
N THR A 83 8.74 14.74 4.93
CA THR A 83 9.87 15.62 4.60
C THR A 83 10.54 15.32 3.25
N ASN A 84 10.32 14.14 2.66
CA ASN A 84 10.97 13.74 1.42
C ASN A 84 10.26 14.32 0.19
N SER A 85 11.01 15.06 -0.64
CA SER A 85 10.54 15.63 -1.90
C SER A 85 10.32 14.60 -3.01
N GLN A 86 11.00 13.45 -2.93
CA GLN A 86 10.83 12.34 -3.87
C GLN A 86 10.59 11.03 -3.11
N LYS A 87 9.45 10.38 -3.37
CA LYS A 87 9.03 9.13 -2.72
C LYS A 87 9.59 7.90 -3.45
N ASN A 88 10.08 6.91 -2.72
CA ASN A 88 10.53 5.62 -3.26
C ASN A 88 9.35 4.66 -3.42
N ILE A 89 9.21 4.06 -4.60
CA ILE A 89 8.08 3.20 -4.96
C ILE A 89 8.60 1.78 -5.18
N ALA A 90 7.93 0.81 -4.56
CA ALA A 90 8.06 -0.59 -4.93
C ALA A 90 6.83 -1.04 -5.72
N VAL A 91 7.04 -1.79 -6.81
CA VAL A 91 5.94 -2.38 -7.60
C VAL A 91 5.99 -3.89 -7.45
N PHE A 92 4.94 -4.47 -6.90
CA PHE A 92 4.85 -5.91 -6.67
C PHE A 92 4.06 -6.55 -7.81
N VAL A 93 4.58 -7.65 -8.35
CA VAL A 93 4.05 -8.28 -9.56
C VAL A 93 4.08 -9.81 -9.47
N THR A 94 3.19 -10.46 -10.23
CA THR A 94 3.24 -11.92 -10.44
C THR A 94 3.61 -12.24 -11.89
N LYS A 95 2.64 -12.20 -12.81
CA LYS A 95 2.86 -12.54 -14.24
C LYS A 95 2.13 -11.65 -15.24
N GLU A 96 1.09 -10.95 -14.81
CA GLU A 96 0.36 -9.98 -15.64
C GLU A 96 1.26 -8.75 -15.84
N GLN A 97 1.41 -8.32 -17.10
CA GLN A 97 2.43 -7.33 -17.48
C GLN A 97 1.89 -5.91 -17.63
N LEU A 98 0.60 -5.73 -17.90
CA LEU A 98 0.04 -4.48 -18.37
C LEU A 98 0.09 -3.41 -17.31
N CYS A 99 -0.26 -3.73 -16.06
CA CYS A 99 -0.13 -2.76 -14.96
C CYS A 99 1.33 -2.29 -14.80
N LEU A 100 2.29 -3.22 -14.79
CA LEU A 100 3.71 -2.89 -14.67
C LEU A 100 4.21 -2.05 -15.84
N LYS A 101 3.87 -2.47 -17.07
CA LYS A 101 4.25 -1.76 -18.30
C LYS A 101 3.72 -0.34 -18.30
N THR A 102 2.44 -0.14 -17.98
CA THR A 102 1.83 1.18 -17.89
C THR A 102 2.50 2.05 -16.84
N ILE A 103 2.84 1.50 -15.67
CA ILE A 103 3.58 2.24 -14.62
C ILE A 103 4.98 2.64 -15.11
N ILE A 104 5.73 1.73 -15.74
CA ILE A 104 7.08 2.01 -16.28
C ILE A 104 7.02 3.07 -17.38
N ASP A 105 6.11 2.90 -18.35
CA ASP A 105 5.96 3.82 -19.48
C ASP A 105 5.59 5.24 -19.00
N ASN A 106 4.95 5.36 -17.83
CA ASN A 106 4.53 6.62 -17.22
C ASN A 106 5.42 7.07 -16.04
N ALA A 107 6.57 6.44 -15.80
CA ALA A 107 7.40 6.69 -14.61
C ALA A 107 7.78 8.17 -14.44
N LYS A 108 8.06 8.88 -15.55
CA LYS A 108 8.41 10.31 -15.54
C LYS A 108 7.28 11.23 -15.04
N SER A 109 6.04 10.76 -15.11
CA SER A 109 4.87 11.52 -14.65
C SER A 109 4.54 11.31 -13.17
N LEU A 110 5.22 10.37 -12.50
CA LEU A 110 5.04 10.10 -11.08
C LEU A 110 5.94 11.04 -10.26
N LYS A 111 5.40 11.62 -9.18
CA LYS A 111 6.20 12.37 -8.18
C LYS A 111 6.96 11.42 -7.24
N GLY A 112 7.75 10.53 -7.81
CA GLY A 112 8.49 9.50 -7.09
C GLY A 112 9.43 8.72 -8.00
N LYS A 113 10.18 7.79 -7.43
CA LYS A 113 11.12 6.92 -8.12
C LYS A 113 10.68 5.47 -7.96
N ILE A 114 10.58 4.73 -9.07
CA ILE A 114 10.39 3.27 -9.01
C ILE A 114 11.75 2.67 -8.63
N SER A 115 11.92 2.37 -7.34
CA SER A 115 13.20 1.98 -6.76
C SER A 115 13.47 0.49 -6.87
N VAL A 116 12.42 -0.34 -6.85
CA VAL A 116 12.52 -1.79 -7.01
C VAL A 116 11.21 -2.38 -7.53
N ILE A 117 11.31 -3.43 -8.34
CA ILE A 117 10.20 -4.30 -8.70
C ILE A 117 10.40 -5.63 -7.96
N ILE A 118 9.36 -6.10 -7.28
CA ILE A 118 9.41 -7.37 -6.54
C ILE A 118 8.44 -8.36 -7.19
N GLY A 119 8.98 -9.42 -7.76
CA GLY A 119 8.21 -10.46 -8.42
C GLY A 119 8.05 -11.71 -7.56
N SER A 120 6.85 -12.29 -7.53
CA SER A 120 6.70 -13.69 -7.07
C SER A 120 7.19 -14.71 -8.10
N GLU A 121 7.41 -14.27 -9.34
CA GLU A 121 7.89 -15.05 -10.48
C GLU A 121 8.91 -14.25 -11.31
N LYS A 122 9.58 -14.94 -12.26
CA LYS A 122 10.63 -14.36 -13.11
C LYS A 122 10.11 -13.75 -14.41
N THR A 123 8.84 -13.95 -14.74
CA THR A 123 8.21 -13.65 -16.03
C THR A 123 8.43 -12.21 -16.51
N LEU A 124 8.44 -11.24 -15.59
CA LEU A 124 8.50 -9.81 -15.92
C LEU A 124 9.90 -9.19 -15.79
N ILE A 125 10.95 -9.99 -15.53
CA ILE A 125 12.34 -9.53 -15.49
C ILE A 125 12.75 -8.75 -16.77
N PRO A 126 12.39 -9.19 -17.99
CA PRO A 126 12.76 -8.45 -19.20
C PRO A 126 12.25 -6.99 -19.23
N LEU A 127 11.04 -6.73 -18.72
CA LEU A 127 10.48 -5.38 -18.65
C LEU A 127 11.29 -4.49 -17.70
N ALA A 128 11.63 -5.00 -16.52
CA ALA A 128 12.43 -4.27 -15.55
C ALA A 128 13.86 -3.99 -16.05
N ARG A 129 14.49 -4.97 -16.73
CA ARG A 129 15.81 -4.80 -17.36
C ARG A 129 15.78 -3.70 -18.43
N LYS A 130 14.78 -3.72 -19.31
CA LYS A 130 14.60 -2.69 -20.34
C LYS A 130 14.45 -1.30 -19.71
N ALA A 131 13.74 -1.21 -18.58
CA ALA A 131 13.55 0.02 -17.83
C ALA A 131 14.74 0.41 -16.92
N LYS A 132 15.78 -0.44 -16.81
CA LYS A 132 16.90 -0.29 -15.87
C LYS A 132 16.47 -0.14 -14.41
N ILE A 133 15.43 -0.87 -14.00
CA ILE A 133 14.92 -0.89 -12.62
C ILE A 133 15.34 -2.22 -11.96
N PRO A 134 15.85 -2.20 -10.70
CA PRO A 134 16.15 -3.44 -9.98
C PRO A 134 14.92 -4.36 -9.88
N PHE A 135 15.10 -5.64 -10.20
CA PHE A 135 14.07 -6.67 -10.03
C PHE A 135 14.55 -7.72 -9.04
N VAL A 136 13.78 -7.93 -7.97
CA VAL A 136 14.05 -8.96 -6.97
C VAL A 136 12.97 -10.02 -7.04
N VAL A 137 13.36 -11.28 -7.14
CA VAL A 137 12.42 -12.42 -7.18
C VAL A 137 12.33 -13.03 -5.78
N VAL A 138 11.11 -13.16 -5.24
CA VAL A 138 10.82 -13.77 -3.94
C VAL A 138 9.86 -14.94 -4.16
N GLN A 139 10.40 -16.16 -4.26
CA GLN A 139 9.67 -17.38 -4.64
C GLN A 139 9.36 -18.31 -3.46
N GLU A 140 9.62 -17.86 -2.23
CA GLU A 140 9.35 -18.60 -1.01
C GLU A 140 7.86 -18.98 -0.96
N LYS A 141 7.60 -20.29 -0.87
CA LYS A 141 6.25 -20.85 -0.72
C LYS A 141 5.62 -20.48 0.62
N ASP A 142 6.44 -20.45 1.66
CA ASP A 142 6.03 -19.99 2.98
C ASP A 142 5.80 -18.48 2.94
N GLN A 143 4.58 -18.05 3.29
CA GLN A 143 4.18 -16.64 3.21
C GLN A 143 4.96 -15.78 4.19
N GLN A 144 5.21 -16.27 5.40
CA GLN A 144 5.92 -15.51 6.42
C GLN A 144 7.37 -15.24 6.00
N LYS A 145 8.09 -16.28 5.58
CA LYS A 145 9.48 -16.16 5.10
C LYS A 145 9.59 -15.26 3.86
N ALA A 146 8.62 -15.34 2.96
CA ALA A 146 8.57 -14.46 1.80
C ALA A 146 8.43 -12.99 2.23
N GLU A 147 7.48 -12.71 3.12
CA GLU A 147 7.22 -11.35 3.60
C GLU A 147 8.38 -10.78 4.41
N GLU A 148 9.05 -11.58 5.24
CA GLU A 148 10.27 -11.17 5.96
C GLU A 148 11.32 -10.64 4.98
N LYS A 149 11.60 -11.38 3.90
CA LYS A 149 12.53 -10.93 2.85
C LYS A 149 12.03 -9.67 2.13
N ILE A 150 10.74 -9.60 1.81
CA ILE A 150 10.16 -8.43 1.14
C ILE A 150 10.27 -7.20 2.04
N ILE A 151 10.03 -7.33 3.34
CA ILE A 151 10.18 -6.25 4.32
C ILE A 151 11.63 -5.76 4.36
N GLU A 152 12.61 -6.67 4.38
CA GLU A 152 14.04 -6.31 4.33
C GLU A 152 14.39 -5.55 3.05
N ILE A 153 13.89 -6.01 1.89
CA ILE A 153 14.07 -5.32 0.61
C ILE A 153 13.43 -3.92 0.69
N CYS A 154 12.20 -3.81 1.18
CA CYS A 154 11.51 -2.53 1.27
C CYS A 154 12.20 -1.56 2.25
N LYS A 155 12.80 -2.06 3.34
CA LYS A 155 13.65 -1.28 4.25
C LYS A 155 14.93 -0.80 3.53
N LYS A 156 15.62 -1.69 2.81
CA LYS A 156 16.85 -1.37 2.05
C LYS A 156 16.64 -0.29 0.99
N TYR A 157 15.50 -0.30 0.32
CA TYR A 157 15.14 0.69 -0.71
C TYR A 157 14.35 1.88 -0.16
N GLU A 158 14.19 1.98 1.16
CA GLU A 158 13.48 3.07 1.85
C GLU A 158 12.09 3.35 1.25
N ILE A 159 11.31 2.28 1.04
CA ILE A 159 10.05 2.34 0.28
C ILE A 159 8.98 3.15 1.01
N ASP A 160 8.45 4.15 0.30
CA ASP A 160 7.37 5.00 0.75
C ASP A 160 6.00 4.49 0.31
N LEU A 161 5.89 3.99 -0.94
CA LEU A 161 4.66 3.49 -1.54
C LEU A 161 4.88 2.10 -2.14
N ILE A 162 3.97 1.18 -1.86
CA ILE A 162 3.88 -0.14 -2.50
C ILE A 162 2.68 -0.14 -3.45
N SER A 163 2.89 -0.52 -4.70
CA SER A 163 1.83 -0.71 -5.69
C SER A 163 1.73 -2.19 -6.04
N LEU A 164 0.59 -2.82 -5.75
CA LEU A 164 0.31 -4.20 -6.11
C LEU A 164 -0.23 -4.23 -7.55
N ALA A 165 0.69 -4.27 -8.52
CA ALA A 165 0.37 -4.39 -9.93
C ALA A 165 0.06 -5.85 -10.26
N ARG A 166 -1.16 -6.28 -9.92
CA ARG A 166 -1.64 -7.67 -10.07
C ARG A 166 -0.75 -8.69 -9.34
N TYR A 167 -0.35 -8.34 -8.12
CA TYR A 167 0.34 -9.25 -7.21
C TYR A 167 -0.67 -10.21 -6.58
N MET A 168 -0.51 -11.51 -6.82
CA MET A 168 -1.55 -12.51 -6.53
C MET A 168 -1.44 -13.13 -5.12
N ARG A 169 -0.44 -12.75 -4.32
CA ARG A 169 -0.27 -13.24 -2.94
C ARG A 169 -0.94 -12.28 -1.97
N ILE A 170 -1.76 -12.82 -1.07
CA ILE A 170 -2.40 -12.06 0.00
C ILE A 170 -1.33 -11.67 1.02
N LEU A 171 -1.28 -10.37 1.36
CA LEU A 171 -0.36 -9.85 2.37
C LEU A 171 -0.91 -10.12 3.78
N SER A 172 -0.04 -10.55 4.69
CA SER A 172 -0.42 -10.77 6.09
C SER A 172 -0.70 -9.44 6.81
N PRO A 173 -1.46 -9.47 7.91
CA PRO A 173 -1.60 -8.31 8.77
C PRO A 173 -0.27 -7.70 9.24
N ASN A 174 0.76 -8.52 9.50
CA ASN A 174 2.09 -8.03 9.88
C ASN A 174 2.72 -7.19 8.77
N PHE A 175 2.56 -7.57 7.52
CA PHE A 175 3.05 -6.78 6.40
C PHE A 175 2.24 -5.49 6.23
N VAL A 176 0.91 -5.61 6.22
CA VAL A 176 0.00 -4.47 5.97
C VAL A 176 0.20 -3.37 7.01
N TRP A 177 0.32 -3.73 8.29
CA TRP A 177 0.50 -2.77 9.36
C TRP A 177 1.76 -1.92 9.21
N ARG A 178 2.78 -2.38 8.47
CA ARG A 178 4.05 -1.67 8.26
C ARG A 178 3.96 -0.53 7.24
N TYR A 179 2.93 -0.57 6.41
CA TYR A 179 2.68 0.39 5.34
C TYR A 179 1.22 0.87 5.37
N PRO A 180 0.73 1.40 6.51
CA PRO A 180 -0.66 1.80 6.64
C PRO A 180 -0.96 2.93 5.65
N ASN A 181 -2.01 2.77 4.84
CA ASN A 181 -2.37 3.68 3.75
C ASN A 181 -1.24 3.95 2.73
N ARG A 182 -0.27 3.03 2.61
CA ARG A 182 0.89 3.12 1.71
C ARG A 182 1.05 1.88 0.83
N ILE A 183 0.03 1.02 0.79
CA ILE A 183 -0.08 -0.11 -0.15
C ILE A 183 -1.34 0.12 -0.98
N ILE A 184 -1.20 0.29 -2.29
CA ILE A 184 -2.33 0.43 -3.22
C ILE A 184 -2.48 -0.88 -3.98
N ASN A 185 -3.68 -1.44 -4.00
CA ASN A 185 -4.04 -2.60 -4.80
C ASN A 185 -4.97 -2.21 -5.94
N ILE A 186 -4.99 -3.02 -7.00
CA ILE A 186 -6.01 -2.98 -8.06
C ILE A 186 -6.76 -4.31 -8.08
N HIS A 187 -8.07 -4.25 -7.92
CA HIS A 187 -8.96 -5.40 -7.93
C HIS A 187 -9.82 -5.42 -9.21
N PRO A 188 -9.92 -6.55 -9.93
CA PRO A 188 -10.70 -6.71 -11.17
C PRO A 188 -12.23 -6.76 -10.96
N SER A 189 -12.76 -5.92 -10.07
CA SER A 189 -14.21 -5.74 -9.89
C SER A 189 -14.52 -4.36 -9.29
N ILE A 190 -15.77 -3.93 -9.45
CA ILE A 190 -16.34 -2.80 -8.70
C ILE A 190 -16.72 -3.33 -7.31
N LEU A 191 -15.81 -3.21 -6.34
CA LEU A 191 -16.07 -3.61 -4.96
C LEU A 191 -17.29 -2.85 -4.40
N PRO A 192 -18.17 -3.51 -3.63
CA PRO A 192 -17.98 -4.82 -2.97
C PRO A 192 -18.33 -6.05 -3.81
N ALA A 193 -18.68 -5.92 -5.09
CA ALA A 193 -19.00 -7.08 -5.93
C ALA A 193 -17.76 -7.94 -6.23
N PHE A 194 -17.94 -9.26 -6.27
CA PHE A 194 -16.92 -10.26 -6.62
C PHE A 194 -15.56 -10.07 -5.92
N PRO A 195 -15.49 -10.06 -4.57
CA PRO A 195 -14.22 -10.06 -3.85
C PRO A 195 -13.45 -11.37 -4.08
N GLY A 196 -12.13 -11.35 -3.91
CA GLY A 196 -11.30 -12.55 -4.05
C GLY A 196 -10.96 -12.94 -5.49
N ALA A 197 -10.75 -14.24 -5.72
CA ALA A 197 -10.15 -14.73 -6.95
C ALA A 197 -11.11 -14.75 -8.16
N LEU A 198 -10.56 -14.71 -9.38
CA LEU A 198 -11.29 -14.94 -10.63
C LEU A 198 -12.49 -13.99 -10.90
N ALA A 199 -12.46 -12.75 -10.42
CA ALA A 199 -13.60 -11.83 -10.53
C ALA A 199 -14.16 -11.63 -11.96
N TYR A 200 -13.31 -11.58 -13.00
CA TYR A 200 -13.79 -11.51 -14.39
C TYR A 200 -14.58 -12.76 -14.82
N ALA A 201 -14.19 -13.94 -14.35
CA ALA A 201 -14.93 -15.18 -14.64
C ALA A 201 -16.28 -15.17 -13.92
N GLN A 202 -16.29 -14.78 -12.63
CA GLN A 202 -17.54 -14.62 -11.87
C GLN A 202 -18.50 -13.63 -12.54
N ALA A 203 -17.98 -12.49 -13.02
CA ALA A 203 -18.78 -11.49 -13.72
C ALA A 203 -19.36 -12.01 -15.05
N TYR A 204 -18.54 -12.74 -15.83
CA TYR A 204 -18.98 -13.37 -17.08
C TYR A 204 -20.06 -14.42 -16.84
N GLU A 205 -19.86 -15.34 -15.89
CA GLU A 205 -20.81 -16.39 -15.52
C GLU A 205 -22.14 -15.81 -15.00
N ARG A 206 -22.07 -14.67 -14.29
CA ARG A 206 -23.27 -13.98 -13.79
C ARG A 206 -23.96 -13.14 -14.87
N GLY A 207 -23.38 -13.02 -16.06
CA GLY A 207 -23.94 -12.26 -17.18
C GLY A 207 -24.02 -10.76 -16.92
N THR A 208 -23.07 -10.20 -16.15
CA THR A 208 -23.09 -8.78 -15.79
C THR A 208 -23.00 -7.89 -17.04
N LYS A 209 -23.75 -6.79 -17.05
CA LYS A 209 -23.75 -5.83 -18.17
C LYS A 209 -22.72 -4.71 -17.99
N ILE A 210 -22.21 -4.58 -16.77
CA ILE A 210 -21.16 -3.65 -16.38
C ILE A 210 -20.12 -4.44 -15.58
N VAL A 211 -18.87 -4.33 -15.99
CA VAL A 211 -17.69 -4.83 -15.28
C VAL A 211 -16.81 -3.64 -14.98
N GLY A 212 -16.00 -3.71 -13.93
CA GLY A 212 -15.10 -2.62 -13.61
C GLY A 212 -13.99 -3.06 -12.69
N VAL A 213 -13.29 -2.08 -12.15
CA VAL A 213 -12.08 -2.25 -11.37
C VAL A 213 -12.11 -1.32 -10.18
N THR A 214 -11.42 -1.69 -9.11
CA THR A 214 -11.30 -0.86 -7.90
C THR A 214 -9.86 -0.77 -7.48
N SER A 215 -9.33 0.45 -7.43
CA SER A 215 -8.09 0.73 -6.70
C SER A 215 -8.40 1.14 -5.27
N HIS A 216 -7.69 0.57 -4.31
CA HIS A 216 -7.93 0.83 -2.89
C HIS A 216 -6.65 0.68 -2.09
N TYR A 217 -6.62 1.29 -0.90
CA TYR A 217 -5.56 0.98 0.07
C TYR A 217 -5.75 -0.44 0.62
N VAL A 218 -4.67 -1.18 0.82
CA VAL A 218 -4.73 -2.50 1.45
C VAL A 218 -4.89 -2.36 2.96
N THR A 219 -5.77 -3.17 3.52
CA THR A 219 -5.97 -3.35 4.97
C THR A 219 -5.84 -4.83 5.32
N GLU A 220 -5.86 -5.16 6.60
CA GLU A 220 -5.91 -6.54 7.09
C GLU A 220 -7.13 -7.32 6.56
N ASN A 221 -8.19 -6.59 6.20
CA ASN A 221 -9.39 -7.14 5.58
C ASN A 221 -9.20 -7.16 4.06
N LEU A 222 -9.17 -8.37 3.50
CA LEU A 222 -9.00 -8.61 2.06
C LEU A 222 -10.07 -7.85 1.26
N ASP A 223 -9.62 -7.09 0.26
CA ASP A 223 -10.46 -6.32 -0.68
C ASP A 223 -11.50 -5.40 -0.02
N GLN A 224 -11.22 -4.90 1.20
CA GLN A 224 -12.15 -4.09 2.00
C GLN A 224 -11.55 -2.78 2.53
N GLY A 225 -10.40 -2.39 1.99
CA GLY A 225 -9.76 -1.16 2.37
C GLY A 225 -10.40 0.07 1.73
N PRO A 226 -10.00 1.28 2.15
CA PRO A 226 -10.52 2.53 1.62
C PRO A 226 -10.35 2.63 0.09
N ILE A 227 -11.47 2.77 -0.62
CA ILE A 227 -11.50 2.91 -2.08
C ILE A 227 -10.91 4.25 -2.49
N ILE A 228 -9.96 4.22 -3.44
CA ILE A 228 -9.32 5.41 -4.03
C ILE A 228 -10.05 5.78 -5.32
N PHE A 229 -10.17 4.83 -6.24
CA PHE A 229 -10.89 4.99 -7.50
C PHE A 229 -11.60 3.73 -7.91
N GLN A 230 -12.74 3.91 -8.59
CA GLN A 230 -13.43 2.87 -9.34
C GLN A 230 -13.66 3.37 -10.75
N ASP A 231 -13.61 2.45 -11.69
CA ASP A 231 -13.97 2.70 -13.09
C ASP A 231 -14.64 1.46 -13.67
N SER A 232 -15.35 1.62 -14.79
CA SER A 232 -16.15 0.54 -15.37
C SER A 232 -16.27 0.60 -16.89
N PHE A 233 -16.63 -0.52 -17.49
CA PHE A 233 -16.98 -0.65 -18.90
C PHE A 233 -18.21 -1.53 -19.09
N LYS A 234 -18.93 -1.30 -20.18
CA LYS A 234 -20.06 -2.14 -20.57
C LYS A 234 -19.58 -3.43 -21.23
N VAL A 235 -20.26 -4.53 -20.91
CA VAL A 235 -20.06 -5.84 -21.54
C VAL A 235 -21.07 -6.01 -22.66
N ASP A 236 -20.56 -6.27 -23.86
CA ASP A 236 -21.41 -6.56 -25.01
C ASP A 236 -21.94 -8.01 -24.91
N PRO A 237 -23.17 -8.32 -25.35
CA PRO A 237 -23.73 -9.67 -25.26
C PRO A 237 -22.87 -10.77 -25.91
N ASN A 238 -22.05 -10.41 -26.90
CA ASN A 238 -21.16 -11.31 -27.64
C ASN A 238 -19.70 -11.25 -27.14
N ASP A 239 -19.41 -10.53 -26.06
CA ASP A 239 -18.07 -10.50 -25.49
C ASP A 239 -17.72 -11.87 -24.89
N THR A 240 -16.58 -12.43 -25.30
CA THR A 240 -16.00 -13.60 -24.65
C THR A 240 -15.35 -13.20 -23.33
N LEU A 241 -15.16 -14.17 -22.42
CA LEU A 241 -14.40 -13.96 -21.17
C LEU A 241 -13.02 -13.34 -21.42
N GLU A 242 -12.33 -13.76 -22.49
CA GLU A 242 -11.00 -13.23 -22.82
C GLU A 242 -11.04 -11.77 -23.27
N LYS A 243 -12.08 -11.38 -24.01
CA LYS A 243 -12.30 -9.98 -24.40
C LYS A 243 -12.62 -9.11 -23.17
N ILE A 244 -13.43 -9.61 -22.23
CA ILE A 244 -13.70 -8.93 -20.96
C ILE A 244 -12.41 -8.75 -20.14
N LYS A 245 -11.59 -9.81 -20.00
CA LYS A 245 -10.29 -9.75 -19.33
C LYS A 245 -9.38 -8.71 -19.97
N THR A 246 -9.29 -8.68 -21.31
CA THR A 246 -8.45 -7.72 -22.03
C THR A 246 -8.91 -6.27 -21.81
N LYS A 247 -10.23 -6.01 -21.90
CA LYS A 247 -10.83 -4.70 -21.59
C LYS A 247 -10.52 -4.30 -20.14
N GLY A 248 -10.73 -5.23 -19.22
CA GLY A 248 -10.49 -5.05 -17.79
C GLY A 248 -9.03 -4.75 -17.46
N GLN A 249 -8.07 -5.53 -17.96
CA GLN A 249 -6.64 -5.32 -17.69
C GLN A 249 -6.16 -3.91 -18.08
N ARG A 250 -6.68 -3.36 -19.20
CA ARG A 250 -6.38 -1.98 -19.60
C ARG A 250 -6.89 -0.99 -18.56
N LEU A 251 -8.15 -1.15 -18.15
CA LEU A 251 -8.78 -0.31 -17.15
C LEU A 251 -8.11 -0.42 -15.77
N GLU A 252 -7.63 -1.61 -15.40
CA GLU A 252 -6.85 -1.85 -14.19
C GLU A 252 -5.56 -1.03 -14.18
N ALA A 253 -4.80 -1.09 -15.28
CA ALA A 253 -3.55 -0.37 -15.41
C ALA A 253 -3.73 1.14 -15.31
N ASP A 254 -4.75 1.68 -15.97
CA ASP A 254 -5.05 3.12 -15.96
C ASP A 254 -5.54 3.58 -14.58
N THR A 255 -6.43 2.82 -13.95
CA THR A 255 -6.99 3.13 -12.63
C THR A 255 -5.91 3.07 -11.54
N LEU A 256 -5.04 2.06 -11.57
CA LEU A 256 -3.92 1.93 -10.64
C LEU A 256 -2.93 3.10 -10.80
N LEU A 257 -2.56 3.45 -12.03
CA LEU A 257 -1.67 4.57 -12.30
C LEU A 257 -2.25 5.89 -11.76
N LYS A 258 -3.56 6.12 -11.96
CA LYS A 258 -4.26 7.30 -11.44
C LYS A 258 -4.22 7.36 -9.91
N ALA A 259 -4.48 6.24 -9.23
CA ALA A 259 -4.39 6.13 -7.77
C ALA A 259 -2.98 6.45 -7.26
N MET A 260 -1.95 5.87 -7.88
CA MET A 260 -0.55 6.15 -7.55
C MET A 260 -0.21 7.63 -7.72
N LYS A 261 -0.61 8.26 -8.84
CA LYS A 261 -0.38 9.70 -9.08
C LYS A 261 -0.98 10.55 -7.97
N MET A 262 -2.24 10.34 -7.61
CA MET A 262 -2.89 11.13 -6.56
C MET A 262 -2.26 10.92 -5.18
N HIS A 263 -1.87 9.69 -4.85
CA HIS A 263 -1.16 9.42 -3.61
C HIS A 263 0.19 10.13 -3.55
N LEU A 264 1.01 10.01 -4.61
CA LEU A 264 2.35 10.61 -4.68
C LEU A 264 2.30 12.15 -4.74
N GLU A 265 1.20 12.72 -5.22
CA GLU A 265 0.94 14.16 -5.16
C GLU A 265 0.46 14.65 -3.79
N ASN A 266 0.38 13.76 -2.79
CA ASN A 266 -0.17 14.00 -1.46
C ASN A 266 -1.59 14.59 -1.50
N LYS A 267 -2.40 14.19 -2.49
CA LYS A 267 -3.79 14.67 -2.65
C LYS A 267 -4.82 13.80 -1.94
N LEU A 268 -4.42 12.64 -1.43
CA LEU A 268 -5.33 11.69 -0.80
C LEU A 268 -5.16 11.72 0.71
N GLU A 269 -6.27 11.65 1.42
CA GLU A 269 -6.31 11.48 2.87
C GLU A 269 -7.35 10.43 3.24
N VAL A 270 -7.00 9.50 4.14
CA VAL A 270 -7.98 8.54 4.66
C VAL A 270 -8.61 9.09 5.94
N ARG A 271 -9.95 9.20 5.95
CA ARG A 271 -10.76 9.50 7.15
C ARG A 271 -11.98 8.61 7.17
N TRP A 272 -12.28 8.02 8.33
CA TRP A 272 -13.44 7.13 8.53
C TRP A 272 -13.51 6.00 7.48
N ARG A 273 -12.38 5.36 7.21
CA ARG A 273 -12.23 4.31 6.17
C ARG A 273 -12.57 4.74 4.74
N LYS A 274 -12.66 6.05 4.48
CA LYS A 274 -12.90 6.61 3.15
C LYS A 274 -11.71 7.46 2.71
N VAL A 275 -11.43 7.46 1.42
CA VAL A 275 -10.44 8.36 0.83
C VAL A 275 -11.13 9.68 0.49
N HIS A 276 -10.54 10.77 0.95
CA HIS A 276 -10.92 12.15 0.66
C HIS A 276 -9.83 12.80 -0.17
N ILE A 277 -10.22 13.66 -1.10
CA ILE A 277 -9.27 14.47 -1.87
C ILE A 277 -9.02 15.75 -1.07
N LYS A 278 -7.77 16.02 -0.71
CA LYS A 278 -7.39 17.25 0.00
C LYS A 278 -7.71 18.47 -0.86
N SER A 279 -8.52 19.39 -0.33
CA SER A 279 -8.67 20.73 -0.88
C SER A 279 -7.29 21.41 -0.87
N LYS A 280 -6.92 22.09 -1.96
CA LYS A 280 -5.67 22.85 -2.04
C LYS A 280 -5.58 23.89 -0.92
#